data_AF-A0A453CLU9-F1
#
_entry.id   AF-A0A453CLU9-F1
#
_cell.length_a   1.000
_cell.length_b   1.000
_cell.length_c   1.000
_cell.angle_alpha   90.00
_cell.angle_beta   90.00
_cell.angle_gamma   90.00
#
_symmetry.space_group_name_H-M   'P 1'
#
loop_
_entity.id
_entity.type
_entity.pdbx_description
1 polymer ?
#
loop_
_entity_poly.entity_id
_entity_poly.type
_entity_poly.pdbx_seq_one_letter_code
_entity_poly.pdbx_strand_id
1 'polypeptide(L)'
;LDFAAHHAADDTEVNAAPAPRAYEACPAKHSEYTPCEDVERSLRFPRDRLVYRERHCPAEGERLRCLVPAPRGYRTPFPWPASRDVAWFANVPHKELTVEKAVQNWIHVDGDKFRFPGGGTMFPHGAGAYIDDIGRLIPLHDGSIRTALDTGCGVASWGAYLLSRNILAMSFAPRDSHEAQVQFALERGVPAMIGVLASNRLTYPARAFDMAHCSRCLIPWQLYGMYHSDCTSNHHPSNNFRSD
;
A
#
# COMPACT_ATOMS: atom_id res chain seq x y z
N LEU A 1 -2.87 -27.19 -30.49
CA LEU A 1 -3.08 -26.74 -29.10
C LEU A 1 -4.58 -26.65 -28.91
N ASP A 2 -5.12 -27.50 -28.04
CA ASP A 2 -6.54 -27.55 -27.72
C ASP A 2 -6.82 -26.52 -26.61
N PHE A 3 -7.76 -25.61 -26.87
CA PHE A 3 -8.17 -24.55 -25.96
C PHE A 3 -9.54 -24.85 -25.33
N ALA A 4 -10.03 -26.09 -25.42
CA ALA A 4 -11.27 -26.50 -24.77
C ALA A 4 -11.13 -26.45 -23.24
N ALA A 5 -12.10 -25.83 -22.57
CA ALA A 5 -12.18 -25.85 -21.13
C ALA A 5 -12.47 -27.29 -20.65
N HIS A 6 -11.53 -27.89 -19.93
CA HIS A 6 -11.67 -29.24 -19.35
C HIS A 6 -12.63 -29.33 -18.14
N HIS A 7 -13.37 -28.26 -17.87
CA HIS A 7 -14.45 -28.20 -16.89
C HIS A 7 -15.73 -27.72 -17.58
N ALA A 8 -16.26 -28.52 -18.51
CA ALA A 8 -17.67 -28.44 -18.81
C ALA A 8 -18.41 -29.06 -17.63
N ALA A 9 -19.28 -28.30 -16.96
CA ALA A 9 -20.17 -28.84 -15.96
C ALA A 9 -21.10 -29.83 -16.67
N ASP A 10 -20.81 -31.12 -16.50
CA ASP A 10 -21.62 -32.20 -17.05
C ASP A 10 -22.99 -32.18 -16.35
N ASP A 11 -24.03 -32.41 -17.15
CA ASP A 11 -25.45 -32.27 -16.80
C ASP A 11 -25.77 -32.85 -15.42
N THR A 12 -25.81 -31.98 -14.42
CA THR A 12 -26.34 -32.30 -13.09
C THR A 12 -27.40 -31.25 -12.79
N GLU A 13 -28.59 -31.77 -12.49
CA GLU A 13 -29.83 -31.08 -12.16
C GLU A 13 -29.60 -29.66 -11.62
N VAL A 14 -30.25 -28.69 -12.26
CA VAL A 14 -30.29 -27.28 -11.83
C VAL A 14 -31.00 -27.22 -10.47
N ASN A 15 -30.29 -27.60 -9.42
CA ASN A 15 -30.57 -27.13 -8.08
C ASN A 15 -30.47 -25.61 -8.17
N ALA A 16 -31.62 -24.94 -8.08
CA ALA A 16 -31.71 -23.49 -8.08
C ALA A 16 -30.57 -22.95 -7.22
N ALA A 17 -29.69 -22.14 -7.84
CA ALA A 17 -28.58 -21.53 -7.12
C ALA A 17 -29.16 -20.93 -5.83
N PRO A 18 -28.59 -21.25 -4.65
CA PRO A 18 -29.12 -20.73 -3.40
C PRO A 18 -29.26 -19.22 -3.54
N ALA A 19 -30.43 -18.68 -3.17
CA ALA A 19 -30.73 -17.27 -3.30
C ALA A 19 -29.53 -16.45 -2.80
N PRO A 20 -29.05 -15.44 -3.55
CA PRO A 20 -27.87 -14.69 -3.18
C PRO A 20 -28.06 -14.17 -1.75
N ARG A 21 -27.11 -14.49 -0.86
CA ARG A 21 -27.14 -14.00 0.52
C ARG A 21 -27.20 -12.48 0.49
N ALA A 22 -28.35 -11.93 0.85
CA ALA A 22 -28.53 -10.50 0.99
C ALA A 22 -27.90 -10.07 2.32
N TYR A 23 -26.88 -9.22 2.23
CA TYR A 23 -26.27 -8.57 3.39
C TYR A 23 -26.85 -7.18 3.54
N GLU A 24 -27.33 -6.85 4.74
CA GLU A 24 -27.76 -5.48 5.06
C GLU A 24 -26.55 -4.53 5.13
N ALA A 25 -26.78 -3.23 4.97
CA ALA A 25 -25.73 -2.23 5.14
C ALA A 25 -25.32 -2.12 6.62
N CYS A 26 -24.01 -2.02 6.89
CA CYS A 26 -23.52 -1.72 8.22
C CYS A 26 -23.92 -0.29 8.63
N PRO A 27 -24.03 0.00 9.94
CA PRO A 27 -24.18 1.37 10.42
C PRO A 27 -23.06 2.27 9.92
N ALA A 28 -23.35 3.53 9.57
CA ALA A 28 -22.42 4.48 8.95
C ALA A 28 -21.09 4.68 9.70
N LYS A 29 -21.07 4.45 11.02
CA LYS A 29 -19.84 4.47 11.84
C LYS A 29 -18.77 3.46 11.39
N HIS A 30 -19.14 2.46 10.60
CA HIS A 30 -18.22 1.44 10.08
C HIS A 30 -17.67 1.80 8.69
N SER A 31 -17.93 3.00 8.16
CA SER A 31 -17.42 3.43 6.85
C SER A 31 -15.90 3.30 6.73
N GLU A 32 -15.16 3.55 7.82
CA GLU A 32 -13.71 3.40 7.92
C GLU A 32 -13.25 2.02 8.45
N TYR A 33 -14.17 1.06 8.56
CA TYR A 33 -13.86 -0.27 9.07
C TYR A 33 -12.87 -0.99 8.13
N THR A 34 -11.70 -1.29 8.68
CA THR A 34 -10.68 -2.09 7.99
C THR A 34 -10.58 -3.47 8.64
N PRO A 35 -10.87 -4.56 7.90
CA PRO A 35 -10.82 -5.91 8.45
C PRO A 35 -9.44 -6.27 9.04
N CYS A 36 -9.45 -6.76 10.27
CA CYS A 36 -8.26 -7.21 11.03
C CYS A 36 -7.27 -6.10 11.46
N GLU A 37 -7.63 -4.84 11.34
CA GLU A 37 -6.78 -3.69 11.71
C GLU A 37 -7.35 -2.93 12.92
N ASP A 38 -7.95 -3.66 13.88
CA ASP A 38 -8.55 -3.10 15.09
C ASP A 38 -7.46 -2.65 16.08
N VAL A 39 -7.48 -1.36 16.46
CA VAL A 39 -6.45 -0.74 17.30
C VAL A 39 -6.41 -1.34 18.70
N GLU A 40 -7.56 -1.53 19.35
CA GLU A 40 -7.60 -2.05 20.72
C GLU A 40 -7.08 -3.48 20.81
N ARG A 41 -7.39 -4.30 19.81
CA ARG A 41 -6.88 -5.67 19.68
C ARG A 41 -5.39 -5.68 19.39
N SER A 42 -4.94 -4.87 18.43
CA SER A 42 -3.56 -4.84 17.98
C SER A 42 -2.61 -4.44 19.12
N LEU A 43 -3.04 -3.52 19.99
CA LEU A 43 -2.28 -3.07 21.16
C LEU A 43 -2.00 -4.16 22.20
N ARG A 44 -2.70 -5.30 22.17
CA ARG A 44 -2.51 -6.45 23.09
C ARG A 44 -1.31 -7.32 22.71
N PHE A 45 -0.74 -7.13 21.52
CA PHE A 45 0.35 -7.95 21.00
C PHE A 45 1.73 -7.32 21.28
N PRO A 46 2.81 -8.14 21.28
CA PRO A 46 4.16 -7.67 21.54
C PRO A 46 4.60 -6.52 20.61
N ARG A 47 5.44 -5.63 21.17
CA ARG A 47 6.12 -4.58 20.41
C ARG A 47 7.34 -5.09 19.65
N ASP A 48 7.90 -6.22 20.08
CA ASP A 48 9.00 -6.88 19.38
C ASP A 48 8.61 -7.17 17.93
N ARG A 49 9.53 -6.90 17.01
CA ARG A 49 9.32 -7.02 15.55
C ARG A 49 7.99 -6.45 15.08
N LEU A 50 7.51 -5.37 15.70
CA LEU A 50 6.28 -4.68 15.34
C LEU A 50 5.05 -5.60 15.20
N VAL A 51 4.99 -6.73 15.93
CA VAL A 51 3.88 -7.71 15.81
C VAL A 51 2.53 -7.04 16.08
N TYR A 52 2.48 -6.06 16.98
CA TYR A 52 1.28 -5.25 17.21
C TYR A 52 0.77 -4.45 16.00
N ARG A 53 1.55 -4.30 14.91
CA ARG A 53 1.13 -3.66 13.65
C ARG A 53 0.74 -4.67 12.57
N GLU A 54 0.82 -5.95 12.87
CA GLU A 54 0.36 -7.02 11.97
C GLU A 54 -1.17 -7.13 12.05
N ARG A 55 -1.74 -7.87 11.10
CA ARG A 55 -3.18 -8.13 11.04
C ARG A 55 -3.61 -9.02 12.20
N HIS A 56 -4.55 -8.54 13.00
CA HIS A 56 -5.16 -9.27 14.11
C HIS A 56 -6.66 -9.40 13.89
N CYS A 57 -7.08 -10.55 13.36
CA CYS A 57 -8.46 -10.73 12.94
C CYS A 57 -9.41 -11.04 14.12
N PRO A 58 -10.66 -10.56 14.07
CA PRO A 58 -11.70 -10.96 15.01
C PRO A 58 -12.03 -12.46 14.92
N ALA A 59 -12.48 -13.01 16.05
CA ALA A 59 -13.02 -14.37 16.11
C ALA A 59 -14.30 -14.47 15.27
N GLU A 60 -14.75 -15.68 14.94
CA GLU A 60 -15.86 -15.87 13.99
C GLU A 60 -17.16 -15.15 14.41
N GLY A 61 -17.47 -15.10 15.70
CA GLY A 61 -18.64 -14.40 16.26
C GLY A 61 -18.53 -12.88 16.31
N GLU A 62 -17.33 -12.32 16.12
CA GLU A 62 -17.04 -10.88 16.18
C GLU A 62 -16.98 -10.25 14.77
N ARG A 63 -17.01 -11.07 13.71
CA ARG A 63 -16.92 -10.61 12.32
C ARG A 63 -18.21 -9.91 11.90
N LEU A 64 -18.07 -8.74 11.30
CA LEU A 64 -19.19 -8.01 10.70
C LEU A 64 -19.80 -8.82 9.55
N ARG A 65 -21.13 -8.98 9.57
CA ARG A 65 -21.91 -9.67 8.54
C ARG A 65 -22.86 -8.68 7.85
N CYS A 66 -22.29 -7.58 7.36
CA CYS A 66 -23.00 -6.49 6.70
C CYS A 66 -22.10 -5.85 5.62
N LEU A 67 -22.70 -5.12 4.68
CA LEU A 67 -21.98 -4.35 3.66
C LEU A 67 -21.51 -3.04 4.25
N VAL A 68 -20.20 -2.84 4.35
CA VAL A 68 -19.62 -1.57 4.81
C VAL A 68 -20.01 -0.46 3.83
N PRO A 69 -20.70 0.60 4.28
CA PRO A 69 -21.09 1.68 3.38
C PRO A 69 -19.88 2.56 3.04
N ALA A 70 -19.87 3.11 1.83
CA ALA A 70 -18.92 4.15 1.46
C ALA A 70 -19.14 5.44 2.31
N PRO A 71 -18.11 6.28 2.47
CA PRO A 71 -18.25 7.59 3.09
C PRO A 71 -19.38 8.43 2.45
N ARG A 72 -20.02 9.27 3.27
CA ARG A 72 -21.12 10.10 2.78
C ARG A 72 -20.63 11.07 1.72
N GLY A 73 -21.24 11.01 0.54
CA GLY A 73 -20.85 11.86 -0.59
C GLY A 73 -19.64 11.34 -1.36
N TYR A 74 -19.27 10.07 -1.18
CA TYR A 74 -18.26 9.40 -2.00
C TYR A 74 -18.51 9.63 -3.49
N ARG A 75 -17.42 9.84 -4.23
CA ARG A 75 -17.42 10.12 -5.66
C ARG A 75 -16.48 9.17 -6.38
N THR A 76 -16.76 8.89 -7.64
CA THR A 76 -15.82 8.16 -8.49
C THR A 76 -14.47 8.91 -8.54
N PRO A 77 -13.34 8.21 -8.31
CA PRO A 77 -12.01 8.78 -8.47
C PRO A 77 -11.79 9.40 -9.86
N PHE A 78 -10.84 10.33 -9.94
CA PHE A 78 -10.43 10.89 -11.23
C PHE A 78 -9.80 9.80 -12.12
N PRO A 79 -9.83 9.95 -13.45
CA PRO A 79 -9.08 9.05 -14.32
C PRO A 79 -7.57 9.28 -14.17
N TRP A 80 -6.78 8.22 -14.34
CA TRP A 80 -5.33 8.34 -14.51
C TRP A 80 -5.01 9.08 -15.82
N PRO A 81 -4.00 9.97 -15.87
CA PRO A 81 -3.02 10.30 -14.83
C PRO A 81 -3.43 11.43 -13.88
N ALA A 82 -4.59 12.06 -14.06
CA ALA A 82 -5.02 13.18 -13.22
C ALA A 82 -5.14 12.75 -11.74
N SER A 83 -5.66 11.55 -11.49
CA SER A 83 -5.78 10.97 -10.15
C SER A 83 -4.46 10.86 -9.39
N ARG A 84 -3.31 10.82 -10.08
CA ARG A 84 -1.99 10.79 -9.43
C ARG A 84 -1.83 11.94 -8.44
N ASP A 85 -2.32 13.13 -8.78
CA ASP A 85 -2.06 14.35 -8.02
C ASP A 85 -3.29 14.89 -7.31
N VAL A 86 -4.47 14.28 -7.49
CA VAL A 86 -5.72 14.75 -6.89
C VAL A 86 -6.63 13.61 -6.42
N ALA A 87 -7.34 13.84 -5.31
CA ALA A 87 -8.41 12.98 -4.83
C ALA A 87 -9.57 13.83 -4.29
N TRP A 88 -10.77 13.27 -4.19
CA TRP A 88 -11.92 13.97 -3.61
C TRP A 88 -11.82 14.02 -2.08
N PHE A 89 -12.14 15.17 -1.49
CA PHE A 89 -12.21 15.32 -0.04
C PHE A 89 -13.23 14.35 0.58
N ALA A 90 -14.39 14.20 -0.07
CA ALA A 90 -15.48 13.36 0.42
C ALA A 90 -15.15 11.85 0.45
N ASN A 91 -14.13 11.41 -0.30
CA ASN A 91 -13.74 10.00 -0.33
C ASN A 91 -12.84 9.64 0.87
N VAL A 92 -12.16 10.62 1.46
CA VAL A 92 -11.26 10.44 2.62
C VAL A 92 -11.40 11.67 3.53
N PRO A 93 -12.53 11.84 4.25
CA PRO A 93 -12.92 13.11 4.88
C PRO A 93 -12.13 13.45 6.16
N HIS A 94 -10.81 13.25 6.15
CA HIS A 94 -9.88 13.48 7.24
C HIS A 94 -8.98 14.68 6.93
N LYS A 95 -9.02 15.69 7.81
CA LYS A 95 -8.17 16.90 7.67
C LYS A 95 -6.89 16.80 8.48
N GLU A 96 -6.79 15.86 9.40
CA GLU A 96 -5.72 15.75 10.38
C GLU A 96 -4.36 15.61 9.70
N LEU A 97 -4.26 14.77 8.66
CA LEU A 97 -3.04 14.64 7.86
C LEU A 97 -2.66 15.94 7.12
N THR A 98 -3.65 16.75 6.72
CA THR A 98 -3.40 18.03 6.04
C THR A 98 -2.96 19.12 7.00
N VAL A 99 -3.36 19.06 8.28
CA VAL A 99 -2.99 20.02 9.32
C VAL A 99 -1.64 19.65 9.94
N GLU A 100 -1.45 18.39 10.32
CA GLU A 100 -0.22 17.94 11.00
C GLU A 100 1.00 17.85 10.07
N LYS A 101 0.78 17.56 8.78
CA LYS A 101 1.87 17.41 7.79
C LYS A 101 1.91 18.53 6.75
N ALA A 102 1.24 19.65 7.00
CA ALA A 102 1.23 20.83 6.13
C ALA A 102 2.64 21.28 5.73
N VAL A 103 3.58 21.29 6.70
CA VAL A 103 4.96 21.75 6.50
C VAL A 103 5.76 20.84 5.55
N GLN A 104 5.33 19.59 5.38
CA GLN A 104 6.06 18.58 4.60
C GLN A 104 5.56 18.47 3.15
N ASN A 105 4.62 19.33 2.73
CA ASN A 105 4.00 19.30 1.39
C ASN A 105 3.45 17.91 1.01
N TRP A 106 2.85 17.18 1.96
CA TRP A 106 2.27 15.86 1.68
C TRP A 106 0.95 15.98 0.91
N ILE A 107 0.04 16.79 1.46
CA ILE A 107 -1.33 16.96 0.96
C ILE A 107 -1.76 18.41 1.20
N HIS A 108 -2.39 19.03 0.20
CA HIS A 108 -3.07 20.31 0.34
C HIS A 108 -4.58 20.14 0.15
N VAL A 109 -5.37 20.81 0.98
CA VAL A 109 -6.83 20.91 0.77
C VAL A 109 -7.10 22.06 -0.19
N ASP A 110 -7.80 21.79 -1.28
CA ASP A 110 -8.22 22.76 -2.29
C ASP A 110 -9.73 22.58 -2.56
N GLY A 111 -10.54 23.32 -1.82
CA GLY A 111 -12.00 23.22 -1.88
C GLY A 111 -12.51 21.81 -1.53
N ASP A 112 -13.09 21.12 -2.52
CA ASP A 112 -13.61 19.76 -2.40
C ASP A 112 -12.58 18.67 -2.76
N LYS A 113 -11.30 19.03 -2.89
CA LYS A 113 -10.22 18.13 -3.31
C LYS A 113 -9.04 18.14 -2.35
N PHE A 114 -8.32 17.03 -2.36
CA PHE A 114 -6.94 16.95 -1.91
C PHE A 114 -6.00 17.03 -3.12
N ARG A 115 -4.88 17.74 -2.96
CA ARG A 115 -3.78 17.78 -3.92
C ARG A 115 -2.52 17.17 -3.32
N PHE A 116 -1.82 16.38 -4.12
CA PHE A 116 -0.62 15.63 -3.74
C PHE A 116 0.55 16.12 -4.59
N PRO A 117 1.39 17.04 -4.10
CA PRO A 117 2.50 17.61 -4.89
C PRO A 117 3.70 16.64 -5.00
N GLY A 118 3.58 15.41 -4.51
CA GLY A 118 4.66 14.42 -4.46
C GLY A 118 5.67 14.65 -3.34
N GLY A 119 5.39 15.58 -2.41
CA GLY A 119 6.23 15.83 -1.24
C GLY A 119 6.20 14.68 -0.22
N GLY A 120 7.04 14.82 0.80
CA GLY A 120 7.31 13.76 1.77
C GLY A 120 8.32 14.20 2.82
N THR A 121 8.33 13.59 4.00
CA THR A 121 9.44 13.81 4.95
C THR A 121 10.79 13.38 4.36
N MET A 122 10.76 12.43 3.43
CA MET A 122 11.92 11.94 2.67
C MET A 122 12.03 12.57 1.27
N PHE A 123 11.05 13.39 0.87
CA PHE A 123 10.98 14.00 -0.46
C PHE A 123 10.82 15.52 -0.32
N PRO A 124 11.78 16.23 0.29
CA PRO A 124 11.68 17.67 0.51
C PRO A 124 11.58 18.47 -0.80
N HIS A 125 12.17 17.94 -1.88
CA HIS A 125 12.07 18.49 -3.25
C HIS A 125 11.10 17.70 -4.15
N GLY A 126 10.26 16.85 -3.56
CA GLY A 126 9.32 15.99 -4.27
C GLY A 126 9.88 14.64 -4.72
N ALA A 127 9.00 13.66 -4.87
CA ALA A 127 9.34 12.28 -5.20
C ALA A 127 10.01 12.15 -6.58
N GLY A 128 9.64 13.01 -7.54
CA GLY A 128 10.25 13.04 -8.87
C GLY A 128 11.76 13.31 -8.83
N ALA A 129 12.19 14.35 -8.11
CA ALA A 129 13.60 14.68 -7.96
C ALA A 129 14.39 13.56 -7.25
N TYR A 130 13.78 12.94 -6.23
CA TYR A 130 14.37 11.79 -5.55
C TYR A 130 14.54 10.57 -6.48
N ILE A 131 13.55 10.30 -7.34
CA ILE A 131 13.64 9.24 -8.37
C ILE A 131 14.74 9.57 -9.39
N ASP A 132 14.90 10.84 -9.77
CA ASP A 132 15.98 11.27 -10.66
C ASP A 132 17.36 11.06 -10.04
N ASP A 133 17.51 11.31 -8.73
CA ASP A 133 18.75 11.03 -8.01
C ASP A 133 19.08 9.53 -8.01
N ILE A 134 18.08 8.66 -7.80
CA ILE A 134 18.24 7.19 -7.95
C ILE A 134 18.64 6.84 -9.39
N GLY A 135 18.00 7.46 -10.39
CA GLY A 135 18.26 7.23 -11.81
C GLY A 135 19.68 7.59 -12.28
N ARG A 136 20.43 8.38 -11.50
CA ARG A 136 21.86 8.63 -11.75
C ARG A 136 22.76 7.47 -11.34
N LEU A 137 22.28 6.60 -10.44
CA LEU A 137 23.05 5.48 -9.91
C LEU A 137 22.71 4.15 -10.60
N ILE A 138 21.45 3.99 -11.02
CA ILE A 138 20.95 2.78 -11.67
C ILE A 138 19.99 3.14 -12.81
N PRO A 139 19.97 2.34 -13.91
CA PRO A 139 19.11 2.64 -15.04
C PRO A 139 17.64 2.37 -14.71
N LEU A 140 16.82 3.42 -14.69
CA LEU A 140 15.37 3.31 -14.45
C LEU A 140 14.53 3.36 -15.74
N HIS A 141 15.16 3.52 -16.91
CA HIS A 141 14.48 3.78 -18.19
C HIS A 141 14.70 2.71 -19.25
N ASP A 142 15.65 1.79 -19.06
CA ASP A 142 16.00 0.76 -20.04
C ASP A 142 15.08 -0.47 -20.00
N GLY A 143 14.12 -0.50 -19.06
CA GLY A 143 13.19 -1.61 -18.85
C GLY A 143 13.78 -2.79 -18.07
N SER A 144 15.00 -2.65 -17.52
CA SER A 144 15.60 -3.66 -16.64
C SER A 144 14.87 -3.78 -15.30
N ILE A 145 14.33 -2.67 -14.80
CA ILE A 145 13.48 -2.59 -13.62
C ILE A 145 12.06 -2.30 -14.10
N ARG A 146 11.10 -3.16 -13.74
CA ARG A 146 9.68 -3.06 -14.12
C ARG A 146 8.76 -3.06 -12.91
N THR A 147 9.15 -3.71 -11.82
CA THR A 147 8.38 -3.74 -10.58
C THR A 147 9.20 -3.33 -9.37
N ALA A 148 8.56 -2.61 -8.45
CA ALA A 148 9.17 -2.15 -7.22
C ALA A 148 8.33 -2.47 -5.98
N LEU A 149 8.99 -2.87 -4.90
CA LEU A 149 8.41 -2.97 -3.57
C LEU A 149 8.65 -1.65 -2.83
N ASP A 150 7.60 -0.94 -2.41
CA ASP A 150 7.71 0.32 -1.68
C ASP A 150 7.21 0.16 -0.24
N THR A 151 8.12 0.14 0.73
CA THR A 151 7.79 -0.10 2.15
C THR A 151 7.84 1.20 2.96
N GLY A 152 6.86 1.39 3.84
CA GLY A 152 6.72 2.65 4.58
C GLY A 152 6.31 3.80 3.65
N CYS A 153 5.46 3.51 2.67
CA CYS A 153 5.15 4.39 1.54
C CYS A 153 4.39 5.67 1.91
N GLY A 154 3.76 5.71 3.09
CA GLY A 154 2.83 6.78 3.45
C GLY A 154 1.68 6.86 2.45
N VAL A 155 1.53 8.00 1.80
CA VAL A 155 0.54 8.22 0.71
C VAL A 155 1.03 7.74 -0.66
N ALA A 156 2.08 6.91 -0.70
CA ALA A 156 2.65 6.30 -1.92
C ALA A 156 3.17 7.30 -2.97
N SER A 157 3.70 8.46 -2.56
CA SER A 157 4.26 9.45 -3.48
C SER A 157 5.36 8.88 -4.38
N TRP A 158 6.27 8.07 -3.83
CA TRP A 158 7.33 7.43 -4.61
C TRP A 158 6.77 6.48 -5.66
N GLY A 159 5.90 5.54 -5.24
CA GLY A 159 5.25 4.61 -6.17
C GLY A 159 4.42 5.29 -7.25
N ALA A 160 3.70 6.37 -6.91
CA ALA A 160 2.91 7.15 -7.86
C ALA A 160 3.76 7.81 -8.95
N TYR A 161 4.95 8.32 -8.58
CA TYR A 161 5.84 9.02 -9.52
C TYR A 161 6.72 8.06 -10.31
N LEU A 162 7.02 6.86 -9.78
CA LEU A 162 7.73 5.81 -10.52
C LEU A 162 6.99 5.34 -11.79
N LEU A 163 5.66 5.45 -11.82
CA LEU A 163 4.89 5.08 -13.00
C LEU A 163 5.30 5.90 -14.24
N SER A 164 5.80 7.12 -14.05
CA SER A 164 6.36 7.93 -15.15
C SER A 164 7.71 7.43 -15.68
N ARG A 165 8.31 6.44 -15.03
CA ARG A 165 9.48 5.65 -15.46
C ARG A 165 9.07 4.27 -16.00
N ASN A 166 7.78 4.00 -16.17
CA ASN A 166 7.23 2.68 -16.50
C ASN A 166 7.57 1.58 -15.46
N ILE A 167 7.73 1.97 -14.19
CA ILE A 167 7.97 1.05 -13.08
C ILE A 167 6.72 1.00 -12.21
N LEU A 168 6.13 -0.18 -12.05
CA LEU A 168 4.95 -0.41 -11.22
C LEU A 168 5.37 -0.71 -9.77
N ALA A 169 5.03 0.18 -8.86
CA ALA A 169 5.25 -0.05 -7.44
C ALA A 169 4.05 -0.74 -6.77
N MET A 170 4.32 -1.66 -5.85
CA MET A 170 3.38 -2.10 -4.83
C MET A 170 3.77 -1.45 -3.50
N SER A 171 2.93 -0.55 -2.99
CA SER A 171 3.19 0.26 -1.82
C SER A 171 2.57 -0.33 -0.55
N PHE A 172 3.35 -0.39 0.54
CA PHE A 172 2.95 -0.91 1.84
C PHE A 172 3.13 0.14 2.93
N ALA A 173 2.08 0.34 3.72
CA ALA A 173 2.15 1.09 4.96
C ALA A 173 1.31 0.40 6.04
N PRO A 174 1.71 0.46 7.31
CA PRO A 174 0.83 0.05 8.40
C PRO A 174 -0.39 0.97 8.45
N ARG A 175 -1.50 0.50 9.05
CA ARG A 175 -2.59 1.41 9.41
C ARG A 175 -2.04 2.47 10.35
N ASP A 176 -2.15 3.73 9.96
CA ASP A 176 -1.70 4.85 10.78
C ASP A 176 -2.84 5.38 11.66
N SER A 177 -2.50 6.21 12.64
CA SER A 177 -3.46 6.88 13.53
C SER A 177 -4.42 7.81 12.80
N HIS A 178 -4.09 8.18 11.57
CA HIS A 178 -4.90 9.03 10.71
C HIS A 178 -5.75 8.23 9.72
N GLU A 179 -5.72 6.90 9.80
CA GLU A 179 -6.58 5.91 9.13
C GLU A 179 -6.55 5.90 7.59
N ALA A 180 -5.85 6.84 6.96
CA ALA A 180 -6.11 7.25 5.59
C ALA A 180 -4.93 7.09 4.61
N GLN A 181 -3.72 6.75 5.07
CA GLN A 181 -2.53 6.75 4.18
C GLN A 181 -2.68 5.84 2.95
N VAL A 182 -3.02 4.57 3.16
CA VAL A 182 -3.25 3.62 2.06
C VAL A 182 -4.50 4.01 1.26
N GLN A 183 -5.55 4.49 1.93
CA GLN A 183 -6.76 4.95 1.24
C GLN A 183 -6.44 6.10 0.27
N PHE A 184 -5.62 7.09 0.66
CA PHE A 184 -5.19 8.15 -0.23
C PHE A 184 -4.45 7.63 -1.46
N ALA A 185 -3.58 6.63 -1.30
CA ALA A 185 -2.91 6.01 -2.44
C ALA A 185 -3.92 5.34 -3.40
N LEU A 186 -4.88 4.58 -2.85
CA LEU A 186 -5.92 3.90 -3.62
C LEU A 186 -6.85 4.89 -4.37
N GLU A 187 -7.27 5.97 -3.72
CA GLU A 187 -8.10 7.03 -4.32
C GLU A 187 -7.38 7.78 -5.46
N ARG A 188 -6.05 7.67 -5.52
CA ARG A 188 -5.21 8.22 -6.59
C ARG A 188 -4.90 7.21 -7.70
N GLY A 189 -5.35 5.96 -7.55
CA GLY A 189 -5.07 4.86 -8.49
C GLY A 189 -3.67 4.25 -8.33
N VAL A 190 -3.03 4.43 -7.17
CA VAL A 190 -1.70 3.88 -6.88
C VAL A 190 -1.86 2.55 -6.15
N PRO A 191 -1.23 1.44 -6.61
CA PRO A 191 -1.33 0.16 -5.92
C PRO A 191 -0.74 0.25 -4.52
N ALA A 192 -1.57 0.05 -3.52
CA ALA A 192 -1.17 0.09 -2.12
C ALA A 192 -1.95 -0.90 -1.27
N MET A 193 -1.35 -1.35 -0.19
CA MET A 193 -2.01 -2.21 0.79
C MET A 193 -1.54 -1.91 2.20
N ILE A 194 -2.43 -2.18 3.16
CA ILE A 194 -2.07 -2.15 4.57
C ILE A 194 -1.20 -3.36 4.87
N GLY A 195 -0.03 -3.11 5.47
CA GLY A 195 0.87 -4.17 5.87
C GLY A 195 2.17 -3.67 6.48
N VAL A 196 2.81 -4.55 7.22
CA VAL A 196 4.15 -4.38 7.80
C VAL A 196 4.98 -5.62 7.46
N LEU A 197 6.26 -5.44 7.13
CA LEU A 197 7.18 -6.56 6.87
C LEU A 197 8.08 -6.75 8.08
N ALA A 198 7.50 -7.14 9.22
CA ALA A 198 8.26 -7.23 10.45
C ALA A 198 8.26 -8.63 11.05
N SER A 199 7.12 -9.32 11.10
CA SER A 199 7.03 -10.69 11.60
C SER A 199 6.66 -11.72 10.53
N ASN A 200 5.83 -11.31 9.55
CA ASN A 200 5.34 -12.17 8.48
C ASN A 200 6.01 -11.87 7.13
N ARG A 201 6.15 -12.91 6.30
CA ARG A 201 6.57 -12.74 4.90
C ARG A 201 5.46 -12.09 4.09
N LEU A 202 5.84 -11.37 3.03
CA LEU A 202 4.91 -10.87 2.04
C LEU A 202 4.13 -12.01 1.37
N THR A 203 2.92 -11.71 0.90
CA THR A 203 2.09 -12.61 0.08
C THR A 203 2.59 -12.78 -1.35
N TYR A 204 3.75 -12.20 -1.66
CA TYR A 204 4.39 -12.26 -2.97
C TYR A 204 5.54 -13.29 -2.94
N PRO A 205 5.77 -14.03 -4.04
CA PRO A 205 6.89 -14.95 -4.11
C PRO A 205 8.22 -14.21 -3.98
N ALA A 206 9.27 -14.95 -3.61
CA ALA A 206 10.62 -14.41 -3.64
C ALA A 206 10.97 -13.91 -5.05
N ARG A 207 11.66 -12.77 -5.15
CA ARG A 207 12.01 -12.11 -6.42
C ARG A 207 10.81 -11.66 -7.28
N ALA A 208 9.67 -11.37 -6.66
CA ALA A 208 8.53 -10.75 -7.35
C ALA A 208 8.79 -9.29 -7.80
N PHE A 209 9.80 -8.64 -7.20
CA PHE A 209 10.13 -7.25 -7.44
C PHE A 209 11.59 -7.12 -7.89
N ASP A 210 11.83 -6.29 -8.90
CA ASP A 210 13.17 -5.99 -9.42
C ASP A 210 13.93 -5.02 -8.49
N MET A 211 13.18 -4.23 -7.71
CA MET A 211 13.69 -3.24 -6.78
C MET A 211 12.90 -3.23 -5.47
N ALA A 212 13.59 -2.93 -4.36
CA ALA A 212 12.94 -2.61 -3.10
C ALA A 212 13.37 -1.21 -2.61
N HIS A 213 12.39 -0.46 -2.10
CA HIS A 213 12.56 0.86 -1.51
C HIS A 213 11.98 0.86 -0.09
N CYS A 214 12.68 1.54 0.81
CA CYS A 214 12.27 1.71 2.20
C CYS A 214 12.57 3.14 2.64
N SER A 215 11.53 3.98 2.72
CA SER A 215 11.61 5.31 3.33
C SER A 215 11.18 5.22 4.80
N ARG A 216 12.12 4.90 5.71
CA ARG A 216 11.86 4.70 7.15
C ARG A 216 10.76 3.66 7.45
N CYS A 217 10.82 2.52 6.79
CA CYS A 217 9.86 1.43 6.93
C CYS A 217 9.87 0.71 8.29
N LEU A 218 10.79 1.06 9.21
CA LEU A 218 10.99 0.42 10.52
C LEU A 218 11.27 -1.09 10.44
N ILE A 219 11.72 -1.57 9.28
CA ILE A 219 12.15 -2.95 9.06
C ILE A 219 13.66 -3.01 9.31
N PRO A 220 14.15 -3.82 10.27
CA PRO A 220 15.57 -4.03 10.45
C PRO A 220 16.08 -5.03 9.41
N TRP A 221 16.23 -4.57 8.17
CA TRP A 221 16.67 -5.36 7.01
C TRP A 221 17.98 -6.11 7.28
N GLN A 222 18.90 -5.50 8.01
CA GLN A 222 20.17 -6.11 8.40
C GLN A 222 20.03 -7.35 9.29
N LEU A 223 18.91 -7.52 9.99
CA LEU A 223 18.65 -8.66 10.87
C LEU A 223 17.80 -9.74 10.19
N TYR A 224 16.85 -9.36 9.33
CA TYR A 224 15.82 -10.28 8.81
C TYR A 224 15.57 -10.19 7.29
N GLY A 225 16.35 -9.41 6.55
CA GLY A 225 16.12 -9.09 5.14
C GLY A 225 16.12 -10.30 4.22
N MET A 226 17.00 -11.28 4.45
CA MET A 226 17.05 -12.51 3.66
C MET A 226 15.77 -13.36 3.74
N TYR A 227 14.97 -13.21 4.81
CA TYR A 227 13.72 -13.96 4.96
C TYR A 227 12.50 -13.29 4.33
N HIS A 228 12.54 -11.96 4.13
CA HIS A 228 11.36 -11.16 3.76
C HIS A 228 11.41 -10.61 2.34
N SER A 229 12.61 -10.41 1.79
CA SER A 229 12.82 -10.06 0.40
C SER A 229 14.17 -10.61 -0.01
N ASP A 230 14.17 -11.75 -0.69
CA ASP A 230 15.36 -12.19 -1.40
C ASP A 230 15.53 -11.31 -2.64
N CYS A 231 15.88 -10.04 -2.41
CA CYS A 231 16.41 -9.12 -3.40
C CYS A 231 17.93 -9.24 -3.27
N THR A 232 18.50 -10.29 -3.86
CA THR A 232 19.94 -10.52 -3.85
C THR A 232 20.64 -9.32 -4.49
N SER A 233 21.32 -8.50 -3.67
CA SER A 233 22.42 -7.72 -4.22
C SER A 233 23.54 -8.72 -4.53
N ASN A 234 24.01 -8.72 -5.76
CA ASN A 234 25.30 -9.30 -6.07
C ASN A 234 26.36 -8.49 -5.30
N HIS A 235 26.71 -8.94 -4.10
CA HIS A 235 27.92 -8.51 -3.43
C HIS A 235 28.96 -9.61 -3.53
N HIS A 236 29.83 -9.46 -4.53
CA HIS A 236 31.19 -9.95 -4.42
C HIS A 236 31.81 -9.39 -3.12
N PRO A 237 32.47 -10.23 -2.30
CA PRO A 237 33.18 -9.74 -1.13
C PRO A 237 34.51 -9.16 -1.61
N SER A 238 34.68 -7.85 -1.56
CA SER A 238 36.00 -7.26 -1.72
C SER A 238 36.24 -6.10 -0.76
N ASN A 239 37.13 -6.42 0.18
CA ASN A 239 38.19 -5.59 0.74
C ASN A 239 37.86 -4.61 1.87
N ASN A 240 38.22 -5.10 3.07
CA ASN A 240 39.00 -4.37 4.06
C ASN A 240 39.82 -3.22 3.46
N PHE A 241 39.58 -2.00 3.94
CA PHE A 241 40.63 -0.99 4.04
C PHE A 241 40.70 -0.53 5.50
N ARG A 242 41.72 -1.05 6.20
CA ARG A 242 42.33 -0.36 7.33
C ARG A 242 43.26 0.71 6.74
N SER A 243 43.27 1.85 7.40
CA SER A 243 44.21 2.94 7.22
C SER A 243 45.66 2.47 7.35
N ASP A 244 46.51 2.95 6.46
CA ASP A 244 47.70 3.75 6.79
C ASP A 244 47.68 4.99 5.90
#